data_AF-A0A3P7FIQ0-F1
#
_entry.id   AF-A0A3P7FIQ0-F1
#
_cell.length_a   1.000
_cell.length_b   1.000
_cell.length_c   1.000
_cell.angle_alpha   90.00
_cell.angle_beta   90.00
_cell.angle_gamma   90.00
#
_symmetry.space_group_name_H-M   'P 1'
#
loop_
_entity.id
_entity.type
_entity.pdbx_description
1 polymer ?
#
loop_
_entity_poly.entity_id
_entity_poly.type
_entity_poly.pdbx_seq_one_letter_code
_entity_poly.pdbx_strand_id
1 'polypeptide(L)'
;MNASEENRIFLLRLDAEDADLGAGGEIHYEFDVNVESYMNIFRLDAKTGVLTVVASLDKEAQDRYEFDVRAIDGGGKSTKTRVTVEVANENDNEPQFESNIYRLKVVEN
;
A
#
# COMPACT_ATOMS: atom_id res chain seq x y z
N MET A 1 -9.15 22.95 11.35
CA MET A 1 -8.97 21.50 11.59
C MET A 1 -9.06 20.86 10.22
N ASN A 2 -7.94 20.36 9.71
CA ASN A 2 -7.76 20.04 8.28
C ASN A 2 -8.36 18.68 7.97
N ALA A 3 -9.31 18.64 7.03
CA ALA A 3 -10.03 17.47 6.56
C ALA A 3 -9.18 16.50 5.69
N SER A 4 -7.87 16.40 5.93
CA SER A 4 -6.92 15.62 5.10
C SER A 4 -6.34 14.38 5.78
N GLU A 5 -6.84 13.99 6.96
CA GLU A 5 -6.39 12.79 7.69
C GLU A 5 -7.40 11.64 7.68
N GLU A 6 -8.61 11.84 7.16
CA GLU A 6 -9.73 10.92 7.43
C GLU A 6 -9.82 9.69 6.52
N ASN A 7 -8.90 9.50 5.57
CA ASN A 7 -8.91 8.30 4.74
C ASN A 7 -7.51 7.74 4.47
N ARG A 8 -6.77 7.44 5.56
CA ARG A 8 -5.51 6.70 5.48
C ARG A 8 -5.75 5.25 5.87
N ILE A 9 -5.49 4.33 4.94
CA ILE A 9 -5.57 2.89 5.22
C ILE A 9 -4.18 2.42 5.61
N PHE A 10 -4.06 1.80 6.79
CA PHE A 10 -2.83 1.14 7.21
C PHE A 10 -2.56 -0.08 6.32
N LEU A 11 -1.35 -0.17 5.75
CA LEU A 11 -0.90 -1.36 5.03
C LEU A 11 -0.02 -2.24 5.92
N LEU A 12 1.13 -1.69 6.32
CA LEU A 12 2.15 -2.41 7.07
C LEU A 12 3.03 -1.44 7.84
N ARG A 13 3.81 -1.97 8.76
CA ARG A 13 4.91 -1.27 9.42
C ARG A 13 6.22 -1.93 9.03
N LEU A 14 7.17 -1.12 8.56
CA LEU A 14 8.55 -1.55 8.40
C LEU A 14 9.25 -1.43 9.74
N ASP A 15 9.97 -2.49 10.12
CA ASP A 15 10.81 -2.52 11.31
C ASP A 15 12.26 -2.78 10.88
N ALA A 16 13.18 -2.01 11.44
CA ALA A 16 14.62 -2.17 11.31
C ALA A 16 15.23 -2.09 12.72
N GLU A 17 16.30 -2.85 12.93
CA GLU A 17 16.99 -2.94 14.21
C GLU A 17 18.44 -2.47 14.04
N ASP A 18 18.89 -1.60 14.94
CA ASP A 18 20.28 -1.18 15.07
C ASP A 18 20.76 -1.50 16.49
N ALA A 19 22.00 -1.98 16.62
CA ALA A 19 22.57 -2.39 17.90
C ALA A 19 23.19 -1.23 18.70
N ASP A 20 23.33 -0.05 18.09
CA ASP A 20 23.90 1.14 18.70
C ASP A 20 22.93 1.77 19.71
N LEU A 21 23.46 2.26 20.84
CA LEU A 21 22.68 2.93 21.88
C LEU A 21 22.58 4.44 21.62
N GLY A 22 21.46 5.05 22.00
CA GLY A 22 21.26 6.51 21.90
C GLY A 22 20.97 6.97 20.47
N ALA A 23 21.42 8.17 20.10
CA ALA A 23 21.14 8.76 18.79
C ALA A 23 21.69 7.94 17.60
N GLY A 24 22.69 7.08 17.83
CA GLY A 24 23.19 6.16 16.81
C GLY A 24 22.17 5.09 16.41
N GLY A 25 21.27 4.72 17.31
CA GLY A 25 20.19 3.74 17.06
C GLY A 25 18.86 4.37 16.66
N GLU A 26 18.78 5.70 16.50
CA GLU A 26 17.58 6.32 15.94
C GLU A 26 17.51 6.00 14.45
N ILE A 27 16.42 5.34 14.03
CA ILE A 27 16.22 4.90 12.66
C ILE A 27 15.17 5.79 11.99
N HIS A 28 15.51 6.29 10.81
CA HIS A 28 14.59 7.00 9.94
C HIS A 28 14.28 6.21 8.67
N TYR A 29 13.00 6.20 8.29
CA TYR A 29 12.51 5.52 7.10
C TYR A 29 12.20 6.52 5.99
N GLU A 30 12.65 6.23 4.78
CA GLU A 30 12.36 7.02 3.59
C GLU A 30 12.15 6.10 2.38
N PHE A 31 11.41 6.58 1.39
CA PHE A 31 11.39 5.90 0.10
C PHE A 31 12.74 6.08 -0.60
N ASP A 32 13.25 5.02 -1.23
CA ASP A 32 14.48 5.09 -2.03
C ASP A 32 14.25 5.95 -3.28
N VAL A 33 15.34 6.39 -3.91
CA VAL A 33 15.28 7.15 -5.17
C VAL A 33 14.45 6.36 -6.20
N ASN A 34 13.56 7.06 -6.94
CA ASN A 34 12.63 6.56 -7.99
C ASN A 34 11.16 6.30 -7.60
N VAL A 35 10.60 6.96 -6.59
CA VAL A 35 9.18 6.79 -6.20
C VAL A 35 8.27 8.01 -6.41
N GLU A 36 8.68 9.01 -7.19
CA GLU A 36 7.90 10.25 -7.37
C GLU A 36 6.44 9.98 -7.80
N SER A 37 6.24 8.96 -8.64
CA SER A 37 4.91 8.52 -9.11
C SER A 37 4.03 7.87 -8.04
N TYR A 38 4.59 7.53 -6.89
CA TYR A 38 3.90 6.84 -5.79
C TYR A 38 3.71 7.75 -4.57
N MET A 39 4.33 8.93 -4.56
CA MET A 39 4.21 9.94 -3.50
C MET A 39 2.84 10.64 -3.45
N ASN A 40 1.90 10.33 -4.34
CA ASN A 40 0.50 10.75 -4.21
C ASN A 40 -0.40 9.63 -3.68
N ILE A 41 0.09 8.38 -3.64
CA ILE A 41 -0.68 7.18 -3.30
C ILE A 41 -0.28 6.65 -1.92
N PHE A 42 1.02 6.58 -1.64
CA PHE A 42 1.55 6.02 -0.41
C PHE A 42 2.18 7.09 0.49
N ARG A 43 2.05 6.91 1.80
CA ARG A 43 2.71 7.72 2.83
C ARG A 43 3.46 6.80 3.78
N LEU A 44 4.75 7.09 3.96
CA LEU A 44 5.60 6.42 4.91
C LEU A 44 5.91 7.38 6.06
N ASP A 45 5.61 6.97 7.28
CA ASP A 45 5.99 7.72 8.47
C ASP A 45 7.47 7.46 8.79
N ALA A 46 8.28 8.52 8.76
CA ALA A 46 9.73 8.41 8.86
C ALA A 46 10.23 7.93 10.24
N LYS A 47 9.41 7.98 11.30
CA LYS A 47 9.83 7.58 12.66
C LYS A 47 9.34 6.19 13.04
N THR A 48 8.11 5.89 12.63
CA THR A 48 7.42 4.65 13.02
C THR A 48 7.54 3.56 11.96
N GLY A 49 7.96 3.89 10.73
CA GLY A 49 8.00 2.97 9.61
C GLY A 49 6.61 2.58 9.09
N VAL A 50 5.55 3.27 9.52
CA VAL A 50 4.18 2.96 9.11
C VAL A 50 3.93 3.40 7.67
N LEU A 51 3.59 2.44 6.81
CA LEU A 51 3.19 2.66 5.42
C LEU A 51 1.65 2.67 5.32
N THR A 52 1.12 3.74 4.74
CA THR A 52 -0.32 3.95 4.55
C THR A 52 -0.64 4.28 3.10
N VAL A 53 -1.87 3.95 2.69
CA VAL A 53 -2.47 4.40 1.43
C VAL A 53 -3.32 5.62 1.69
N VAL A 54 -3.19 6.65 0.86
CA VAL A 54 -3.92 7.93 0.99
C VAL A 54 -4.74 8.29 -0.24
N ALA A 55 -4.74 7.43 -1.26
CA ALA A 55 -5.54 7.56 -2.47
C ALA A 55 -6.19 6.21 -2.80
N SER A 56 -7.34 6.23 -3.47
CA SER A 56 -7.98 5.00 -3.94
C SER A 56 -7.07 4.26 -4.92
N LEU A 57 -6.99 2.93 -4.77
CA LEU A 57 -6.29 2.06 -5.71
C LEU A 57 -7.30 1.52 -6.70
N ASP A 58 -6.98 1.63 -7.98
CA ASP A 58 -7.79 1.12 -9.08
C ASP A 58 -7.03 -0.03 -9.73
N LYS A 59 -7.59 -1.24 -9.63
CA LYS A 59 -6.92 -2.46 -10.07
C LYS A 59 -6.80 -2.49 -11.60
N GLU A 60 -7.80 -1.97 -12.32
CA GLU A 60 -7.81 -1.88 -13.78
C GLU A 60 -6.74 -0.90 -14.28
N ALA A 61 -6.42 0.14 -13.50
CA ALA A 61 -5.36 1.09 -13.81
C ALA A 61 -3.96 0.52 -13.47
N GLN A 62 -3.79 -0.04 -12.28
CA GLN A 62 -2.53 -0.64 -11.83
C GLN A 62 -2.76 -1.65 -10.70
N ASP A 63 -2.44 -2.92 -10.96
CA ASP A 63 -2.68 -4.03 -10.03
C ASP A 63 -1.49 -4.31 -9.09
N ARG A 64 -0.31 -3.74 -9.37
CA ARG A 64 0.92 -3.95 -8.60
C ARG A 64 1.76 -2.69 -8.50
N TYR A 65 2.18 -2.38 -7.27
CA TYR A 65 3.11 -1.29 -6.97
C TYR A 65 4.38 -1.86 -6.36
N GLU A 66 5.54 -1.44 -6.87
CA GLU A 66 6.83 -1.89 -6.34
C GLU A 66 7.75 -0.70 -6.11
N PHE A 67 8.30 -0.62 -4.90
CA PHE A 67 9.26 0.40 -4.54
C PHE A 67 10.19 -0.08 -3.42
N ASP A 68 11.39 0.49 -3.39
CA ASP A 68 12.36 0.23 -2.32
C ASP A 68 12.14 1.26 -1.19
N VAL A 69 12.20 0.80 0.05
CA VAL A 69 12.21 1.64 1.26
C VAL A 69 13.56 1.49 1.93
N ARG A 70 14.13 2.60 2.38
CA ARG A 70 15.42 2.69 3.04
C ARG A 70 15.23 3.03 4.51
N ALA A 71 15.95 2.34 5.39
CA ALA A 71 16.10 2.66 6.80
C ALA A 71 17.53 3.17 7.03
N ILE A 72 17.66 4.30 7.72
CA ILE A 72 18.93 5.02 7.92
C ILE A 72 19.13 5.24 9.42
N ASP A 73 20.28 4.83 9.95
CA ASP A 73 20.68 5.05 11.35
C ASP A 73 21.22 6.49 11.54
N GLY A 74 21.35 6.94 12.78
CA GLY A 74 21.92 8.27 13.10
C GLY A 74 23.40 8.42 12.72
N GLY A 75 24.09 7.31 12.41
CA GLY A 75 25.47 7.27 11.92
C GLY A 75 25.60 7.34 10.40
N GLY A 76 24.50 7.37 9.65
CA GLY A 76 24.46 7.39 8.20
C GLY A 76 24.61 6.02 7.52
N LYS A 77 24.65 4.91 8.28
CA LYS A 77 24.49 3.58 7.69
C LYS A 77 23.04 3.38 7.29
N SER A 78 22.83 2.54 6.29
CA SER A 78 21.48 2.29 5.81
C SER A 78 21.31 0.88 5.28
N THR A 79 20.11 0.37 5.43
CA THR A 79 19.63 -0.83 4.74
C THR A 79 18.42 -0.50 3.88
N LYS A 80 18.10 -1.35 2.92
CA LYS A 80 16.91 -1.19 2.09
C LYS A 80 16.18 -2.50 1.89
N THR A 81 14.87 -2.40 1.73
CA THR A 81 13.99 -3.53 1.44
C THR A 81 13.01 -3.18 0.35
N ARG A 82 12.57 -4.17 -0.43
CA ARG A 82 11.56 -3.99 -1.46
C ARG A 82 10.17 -4.20 -0.87
N VAL A 83 9.29 -3.25 -1.12
CA VAL A 83 7.87 -3.36 -0.83
C VAL A 83 7.12 -3.61 -2.12
N THR A 84 6.34 -4.69 -2.15
CA THR A 84 5.43 -5.03 -3.25
C THR A 84 4.01 -4.99 -2.70
N VAL A 85 3.17 -4.12 -3.25
CA VAL A 85 1.75 -4.01 -2.93
C VAL A 85 0.94 -4.53 -4.11
N GLU A 86 0.18 -5.59 -3.88
CA GLU A 86 -0.73 -6.17 -4.87
C GLU A 86 -2.17 -5.75 -4.56
N VAL A 87 -2.86 -5.20 -5.56
CA VAL A 87 -4.27 -4.83 -5.45
C VAL A 87 -5.10 -6.09 -5.71
N ALA A 88 -5.63 -6.65 -4.62
CA ALA A 88 -6.54 -7.77 -4.70
C ALA A 88 -7.77 -7.39 -5.54
N ASN A 89 -8.32 -8.36 -6.28
CA ASN A 89 -9.69 -8.20 -6.76
C ASN A 89 -10.57 -8.09 -5.52
N GLU A 90 -11.27 -6.98 -5.34
CA GLU A 90 -12.52 -7.08 -4.62
C GLU A 90 -13.41 -8.00 -5.46
N ASN A 91 -13.74 -9.18 -4.95
CA ASN A 91 -14.84 -9.93 -5.53
C ASN A 91 -16.16 -9.28 -5.05
N ASP A 92 -16.35 -8.01 -5.43
CA ASP A 92 -17.57 -7.23 -5.20
C ASP A 92 -18.60 -7.47 -6.32
N ASN A 93 -18.31 -8.43 -7.21
CA ASN A 93 -19.25 -8.94 -8.20
C ASN A 93 -20.26 -9.87 -7.51
N GLU A 94 -21.18 -9.30 -6.72
CA GLU A 94 -22.50 -9.90 -6.63
C GLU A 94 -23.00 -10.11 -8.06
N PRO A 95 -23.42 -11.32 -8.47
CA PRO A 95 -23.89 -11.54 -9.82
C PRO A 95 -25.09 -10.62 -10.09
N GLN A 96 -24.88 -9.57 -10.89
CA GLN A 96 -25.96 -8.77 -11.42
C GLN A 96 -26.65 -9.61 -12.51
N PHE A 97 -27.81 -10.15 -12.18
CA PHE A 97 -28.68 -10.73 -13.20
C PHE A 97 -29.11 -9.59 -14.14
N GLU A 98 -28.83 -9.70 -15.45
CA GLU A 98 -29.33 -8.76 -16.46
C GLU A 98 -30.86 -8.66 -16.47
N SER A 99 -31.55 -9.64 -15.87
CA SER A 99 -32.99 -9.63 -15.68
C SER A 99 -33.40 -10.48 -14.47
N ASN A 100 -34.36 -9.99 -13.70
CA ASN A 100 -34.97 -10.76 -12.60
C ASN A 100 -35.71 -12.04 -13.05
N ILE A 101 -35.93 -12.24 -14.35
CA ILE A 101 -36.72 -13.34 -14.90
C ILE A 101 -36.05 -13.88 -16.16
N TYR A 102 -35.60 -15.13 -16.11
CA TYR A 102 -35.24 -15.90 -17.30
C TYR A 102 -36.41 -16.85 -17.62
N ARG A 103 -37.11 -16.60 -18.74
CA ARG A 103 -38.11 -17.55 -19.28
C ARG A 103 -37.45 -18.43 -20.32
N LEU A 104 -37.22 -19.68 -19.96
CA LEU A 104 -36.78 -20.73 -20.89
C LEU A 104 -37.98 -21.61 -21.22
N LYS A 105 -38.18 -21.90 -22.51
CA LYS A 105 -39.19 -22.85 -22.98
C LYS A 105 -38.44 -24.05 -23.54
N VAL A 106 -38.46 -25.15 -22.80
CA VAL A 106 -37.92 -26.44 -23.25
C VAL A 106 -39.06 -27.23 -23.87
N VAL A 107 -38.83 -27.79 -25.06
CA VAL A 107 -39.75 -28.72 -25.70
C VAL A 107 -39.20 -30.12 -25.48
N GLU A 108 -40.03 -31.00 -24.95
CA GLU A 108 -39.71 -32.41 -24.74
C GLU A 108 -39.81 -33.16 -26.08
N ASN A 109 -38.87 -34.07 -26.36
CA ASN A 109 -38.91 -34.98 -27.52
C ASN A 109 -39.37 -36.37 -27.09
#